data_AF-A0A430L820-F1
#
_entry.id   AF-A0A430L820-F1
#
_cell.length_a   1.000
_cell.length_b   1.000
_cell.length_c   1.000
_cell.angle_alpha   90.00
_cell.angle_beta   90.00
_cell.angle_gamma   90.00
#
_symmetry.space_group_name_H-M   'P 1'
#
loop_
_entity.id
_entity.type
_entity.pdbx_description
1 polymer ?
#
loop_
_entity_poly.entity_id
_entity_poly.type
_entity_poly.pdbx_seq_one_letter_code
_entity_poly.pdbx_strand_id
1 'polypeptide(L)'
;MKHHDFDWIKPDDLDLARSRLWGQLRDSIGNLRFEAEAHEQFRVDTEEHTEECCLLGRADIVAVSSPDQNMSDTIWEIKFVSQLSNQHVIQAWAYAYLLRLPCAILYNVRTGERWDITPRDGLEGLHRLIEEVLRLKYTTERKVSDEEFIEKSTRQRLEVMKLE
;
A
#
# COMPACT_ATOMS: atom_id res chain seq x y z
N MET A 1 27.48 9.96 0.27
CA MET A 1 26.36 10.15 1.21
C MET A 1 26.77 10.36 2.67
N LYS A 2 28.07 10.39 3.02
CA LYS A 2 28.49 10.84 4.35
C LYS A 2 27.86 12.20 4.66
N HIS A 3 27.18 12.30 5.80
CA HIS A 3 26.46 13.48 6.30
C HIS A 3 25.09 13.77 5.64
N HIS A 4 24.50 12.83 4.90
CA HIS A 4 23.09 12.91 4.51
C HIS A 4 22.21 12.23 5.56
N ASP A 5 20.97 12.71 5.75
CA ASP A 5 19.97 12.10 6.63
C ASP A 5 19.63 10.63 6.28
N PHE A 6 20.13 10.14 5.14
CA PHE A 6 19.92 8.79 4.62
C PHE A 6 21.22 7.96 4.57
N ASP A 7 22.22 8.26 5.40
CA ASP A 7 23.50 7.50 5.51
C ASP A 7 23.34 6.08 6.10
N TRP A 8 22.10 5.55 6.13
CA TRP A 8 21.77 4.21 6.60
C TRP A 8 21.87 3.14 5.50
N ILE A 9 21.91 3.53 4.22
CA ILE A 9 22.07 2.62 3.08
C ILE A 9 23.51 2.63 2.57
N LYS A 10 24.10 1.44 2.36
CA LYS A 10 25.45 1.35 1.78
C LYS A 10 25.44 1.84 0.33
N PRO A 11 26.51 2.47 -0.17
CA PRO A 11 26.58 2.94 -1.55
C PRO A 11 26.24 1.86 -2.59
N ASP A 12 26.83 0.66 -2.45
CA ASP A 12 26.58 -0.46 -3.38
C ASP A 12 25.11 -0.92 -3.33
N ASP A 13 24.49 -0.93 -2.15
CA ASP A 13 23.08 -1.28 -1.98
C ASP A 13 22.17 -0.21 -2.61
N LEU A 14 22.54 1.07 -2.52
CA LEU A 14 21.81 2.16 -3.17
C LEU A 14 21.92 2.08 -4.69
N ASP A 15 23.10 1.84 -5.24
CA ASP A 15 23.29 1.73 -6.68
C ASP A 15 22.50 0.55 -7.24
N LEU A 16 22.51 -0.58 -6.54
CA LEU A 16 21.69 -1.73 -6.90
C LEU A 16 20.19 -1.41 -6.83
N ALA A 17 19.74 -0.70 -5.80
CA ALA A 17 18.36 -0.27 -5.66
C ALA A 17 17.92 0.65 -6.81
N ARG A 18 18.78 1.61 -7.19
CA ARG A 18 18.55 2.51 -8.33
C ARG A 18 18.47 1.74 -9.64
N SER A 19 19.38 0.81 -9.90
CA SER A 19 19.36 -0.02 -11.12
C SER A 19 18.07 -0.84 -11.23
N ARG A 20 17.59 -1.38 -10.11
CA ARG A 20 16.34 -2.14 -10.03
C ARG A 20 15.11 -1.28 -10.34
N LEU A 21 14.96 -0.14 -9.66
CA LEU A 21 13.87 0.80 -9.94
C LEU A 21 13.90 1.29 -11.38
N TRP A 22 15.08 1.63 -11.89
CA TRP A 22 15.25 2.04 -13.28
C TRP A 22 14.78 0.96 -14.25
N GLY A 23 15.15 -0.31 -14.01
CA GLY A 23 14.72 -1.42 -14.85
C GLY A 23 13.20 -1.64 -14.86
N GLN A 24 12.52 -1.36 -13.75
CA GLN A 24 11.08 -1.55 -13.62
C GLN A 24 10.25 -0.39 -14.19
N LEU A 25 10.72 0.85 -14.00
CA LEU A 25 9.95 2.06 -14.32
C LEU A 25 10.37 2.72 -15.63
N ARG A 26 11.32 2.14 -16.36
CA ARG A 26 11.91 2.72 -17.58
C ARG A 26 10.87 3.17 -18.59
N ASP A 27 9.86 2.34 -18.80
CA ASP A 27 8.83 2.55 -19.82
C ASP A 27 7.79 3.59 -19.39
N SER A 28 7.83 4.01 -18.12
CA SER A 28 6.89 4.96 -17.52
C SER A 28 7.51 6.31 -17.17
N ILE A 29 8.81 6.54 -17.44
CA ILE A 29 9.59 7.73 -16.99
C ILE A 29 8.92 9.08 -17.29
N GLY A 30 8.12 9.20 -18.35
CA GLY A 30 7.40 10.44 -18.70
C GLY A 30 6.10 10.69 -17.92
N ASN A 31 5.58 9.67 -17.23
CA ASN A 31 4.23 9.65 -16.65
C ASN A 31 4.25 9.21 -15.18
N LEU A 32 5.36 9.45 -14.47
CA LEU A 32 5.49 9.15 -13.05
C LEU A 32 5.09 10.36 -12.21
N ARG A 33 4.26 10.14 -11.21
CA ARG A 33 3.99 11.08 -10.13
C ARG A 33 4.54 10.49 -8.84
N PHE A 34 5.54 11.15 -8.27
CA PHE A 34 6.12 10.76 -6.99
C PHE A 34 5.35 11.37 -5.83
N GLU A 35 5.35 10.68 -4.69
CA GLU A 35 4.80 11.17 -3.43
C GLU A 35 3.36 11.69 -3.58
N ALA A 36 2.50 10.88 -4.22
CA ALA A 36 1.14 11.26 -4.53
C ALA A 36 0.30 11.29 -3.25
N GLU A 37 -0.09 12.50 -2.85
CA GLU A 37 -0.99 12.72 -1.71
C GLU A 37 -2.38 12.17 -1.99
N ALA A 38 -2.96 11.53 -0.98
CA ALA A 38 -4.28 10.92 -1.05
C ALA A 38 -5.01 11.14 0.28
N HIS A 39 -6.31 11.43 0.21
CA HIS A 39 -7.13 11.57 1.41
C HIS A 39 -8.59 11.23 1.12
N GLU A 40 -9.28 10.71 2.12
CA GLU A 40 -10.72 10.45 2.07
C GLU A 40 -11.30 10.53 3.49
N GLN A 41 -12.53 11.03 3.59
CA GLN A 41 -13.29 10.98 4.84
C GLN A 41 -13.99 9.63 4.97
N PHE A 42 -13.93 9.06 6.16
CA PHE A 42 -14.59 7.81 6.51
C PHE A 42 -15.52 8.02 7.69
N ARG A 43 -16.66 7.33 7.63
CA ARG A 43 -17.58 7.18 8.74
C ARG A 43 -17.60 5.70 9.11
N VAL A 44 -17.20 5.37 10.33
CA VAL A 44 -17.06 4.00 10.81
C VAL A 44 -18.06 3.77 11.91
N ASP A 45 -19.05 2.95 11.63
CA ASP A 45 -20.05 2.55 12.63
C ASP A 45 -19.49 1.37 13.45
N THR A 46 -19.45 1.56 14.77
CA THR A 46 -19.16 0.51 15.77
C THR A 46 -20.45 0.15 16.53
N GLU A 47 -20.42 -0.90 17.35
CA GLU A 47 -21.58 -1.28 18.17
C GLU A 47 -21.98 -0.20 19.20
N GLU A 48 -21.02 0.63 19.62
CA GLU A 48 -21.21 1.61 20.70
C GLU A 48 -21.43 3.03 20.19
N HIS A 49 -20.80 3.40 19.08
CA HIS A 49 -20.82 4.75 18.54
C HIS A 49 -20.36 4.81 17.06
N THR A 50 -20.64 5.93 16.41
CA THR A 50 -20.11 6.25 15.08
C THR A 50 -18.86 7.12 15.23
N GLU A 51 -17.76 6.70 14.60
CA GLU A 51 -16.53 7.48 14.49
C GLU A 51 -16.40 8.10 13.10
N GLU A 52 -16.11 9.40 13.05
CA GLU A 52 -15.75 10.09 11.81
C GLU A 52 -14.24 10.35 11.80
N CYS A 53 -13.56 9.96 10.73
CA CYS A 53 -12.13 10.17 10.62
C CYS A 53 -11.70 10.48 9.19
N CYS A 54 -10.58 11.20 9.06
CA CYS A 54 -9.94 11.43 7.78
C CYS A 54 -8.73 10.50 7.65
N LEU A 55 -8.74 9.65 6.61
CA LEU A 55 -7.58 8.85 6.27
C LEU A 55 -6.70 9.66 5.34
N LEU A 56 -5.46 9.92 5.76
CA LEU A 56 -4.45 10.65 4.99
C LEU A 56 -3.33 9.69 4.60
N GLY A 57 -2.81 9.85 3.38
CA GLY A 57 -1.78 8.98 2.86
C GLY A 57 -0.92 9.67 1.80
N ARG A 58 0.24 9.08 1.54
CA ARG A 58 1.12 9.50 0.45
C ARG A 58 1.73 8.25 -0.18
N ALA A 59 1.29 7.95 -1.40
CA ALA A 59 1.80 6.82 -2.17
C ALA A 59 3.16 7.19 -2.76
N ASP A 60 4.10 6.24 -2.81
CA ASP A 60 5.46 6.53 -3.24
C ASP A 60 5.52 6.98 -4.72
N ILE A 61 4.90 6.20 -5.61
CA ILE A 61 4.89 6.49 -7.05
C ILE A 61 3.54 6.07 -7.65
N VAL A 62 2.98 6.91 -8.52
CA VAL A 62 1.87 6.57 -9.40
C VAL A 62 2.39 6.60 -10.84
N ALA A 63 2.33 5.47 -11.53
CA ALA A 63 2.64 5.36 -12.94
C ALA A 63 1.35 5.50 -13.74
N VAL A 64 1.23 6.59 -14.51
CA VAL A 64 0.09 6.85 -15.38
C VAL A 64 0.33 6.19 -16.73
N SER A 65 -0.61 5.35 -17.12
CA SER A 65 -0.62 4.69 -18.41
C SER A 65 -0.86 5.72 -19.52
N SER A 66 -0.12 5.64 -20.63
CA SER A 66 -0.46 6.45 -21.80
C SER A 66 -1.74 5.90 -22.43
N PRO A 67 -2.62 6.73 -23.01
CA PRO A 67 -3.86 6.27 -23.63
C PRO A 67 -3.67 5.19 -24.72
N ASP A 68 -2.49 5.18 -25.36
CA ASP A 68 -2.11 4.21 -26.39
C ASP A 68 -1.68 2.85 -25.82
N GLN A 69 -1.37 2.79 -24.52
CA GLN A 69 -1.08 1.56 -23.81
C GLN A 69 -2.35 1.13 -23.08
N ASN A 70 -2.87 -0.07 -23.39
CA ASN A 70 -3.96 -0.71 -22.63
C ASN A 70 -3.54 -1.11 -21.20
N MET A 71 -2.71 -0.29 -20.54
CA MET A 71 -2.34 -0.43 -19.15
C MET A 71 -3.26 0.46 -18.31
N SER A 72 -3.47 0.09 -17.06
CA SER A 72 -4.17 0.93 -16.12
C SER A 72 -3.17 1.69 -15.26
N ASP A 73 -3.55 2.89 -14.83
CA ASP A 73 -2.79 3.65 -13.84
C ASP A 73 -2.53 2.79 -12.61
N THR A 74 -1.28 2.75 -12.18
CA THR A 74 -0.81 1.77 -11.20
C THR A 74 0.01 2.46 -10.13
N ILE A 75 -0.29 2.14 -8.87
CA ILE A 75 0.52 2.55 -7.73
C ILE A 75 1.74 1.64 -7.62
N TRP A 76 2.88 2.23 -7.31
CA TRP A 76 4.09 1.52 -6.94
C TRP A 76 4.45 1.91 -5.51
N GLU A 77 4.31 0.98 -4.59
CA GLU A 77 4.70 1.11 -3.19
C GLU A 77 6.08 0.45 -2.99
N ILE A 78 7.07 1.23 -2.57
CA ILE A 78 8.47 0.83 -2.53
C ILE A 78 8.88 0.48 -1.10
N LYS A 79 9.52 -0.68 -0.91
CA LYS A 79 9.99 -1.14 0.40
C LYS A 79 11.48 -1.46 0.40
N PHE A 80 12.15 -1.11 1.51
CA PHE A 80 13.54 -1.44 1.81
C PHE A 80 13.62 -2.48 2.95
N VAL A 81 12.87 -3.57 2.82
CA VAL A 81 12.71 -4.59 3.88
C VAL A 81 13.40 -5.90 3.50
N SER A 82 13.61 -6.80 4.46
CA SER A 82 14.12 -8.14 4.16
C SER A 82 13.11 -9.01 3.40
N GLN A 83 11.83 -8.84 3.69
CA GLN A 83 10.73 -9.58 3.07
C GLN A 83 9.46 -8.72 3.04
N LEU A 84 8.67 -8.84 1.97
CA LEU A 84 7.33 -8.27 1.93
C LEU A 84 6.38 -9.02 2.89
N SER A 85 5.28 -8.36 3.26
CA SER A 85 4.34 -8.85 4.27
C SER A 85 2.93 -8.36 3.95
N ASN A 86 1.94 -8.96 4.60
CA ASN A 86 0.54 -8.57 4.43
C ASN A 86 0.27 -7.11 4.83
N GLN A 87 1.05 -6.56 5.78
CA GLN A 87 0.91 -5.16 6.21
C GLN A 87 1.20 -4.21 5.05
N HIS A 88 2.24 -4.52 4.27
CA HIS A 88 2.61 -3.76 3.09
C HIS A 88 1.53 -3.85 2.00
N VAL A 89 0.87 -5.01 1.87
CA VAL A 89 -0.27 -5.18 0.95
C VAL A 89 -1.45 -4.30 1.38
N ILE A 90 -1.80 -4.30 2.67
CA ILE A 90 -2.88 -3.46 3.21
C ILE A 90 -2.58 -1.97 2.98
N GLN A 91 -1.34 -1.53 3.21
CA GLN A 91 -0.92 -0.16 2.94
C GLN A 91 -1.10 0.22 1.46
N ALA A 92 -0.59 -0.61 0.54
CA ALA A 92 -0.69 -0.34 -0.88
C ALA A 92 -2.17 -0.37 -1.37
N TRP A 93 -2.99 -1.25 -0.81
CA TRP A 93 -4.43 -1.28 -1.06
C TRP A 93 -5.18 -0.07 -0.51
N ALA A 94 -4.78 0.46 0.65
CA ALA A 94 -5.32 1.71 1.17
C ALA A 94 -5.04 2.86 0.19
N TYR A 95 -3.83 2.95 -0.34
CA TYR A 95 -3.52 3.96 -1.36
C TYR A 95 -4.29 3.73 -2.67
N ALA A 96 -4.45 2.49 -3.12
CA ALA A 96 -5.23 2.16 -4.32
C ALA A 96 -6.68 2.64 -4.17
N TYR A 97 -7.27 2.45 -3.00
CA TYR A 97 -8.60 2.96 -2.69
C TYR A 97 -8.64 4.49 -2.69
N LEU A 98 -7.75 5.14 -1.93
CA LEU A 98 -7.75 6.60 -1.77
C LEU A 98 -7.53 7.33 -3.11
N LEU A 99 -6.76 6.74 -4.02
CA LEU A 99 -6.49 7.31 -5.35
C LEU A 99 -7.43 6.77 -6.44
N ARG A 100 -8.39 5.90 -6.10
CA ARG A 100 -9.34 5.26 -7.03
C ARG A 100 -8.65 4.52 -8.17
N LEU A 101 -7.53 3.86 -7.88
CA LEU A 101 -6.71 3.13 -8.85
C LEU A 101 -6.98 1.62 -8.79
N PRO A 102 -7.03 0.94 -9.96
CA PRO A 102 -7.44 -0.47 -10.03
C PRO A 102 -6.35 -1.44 -9.59
N CYS A 103 -5.08 -1.02 -9.66
CA CYS A 103 -3.93 -1.88 -9.44
C CYS A 103 -2.87 -1.18 -8.58
N ALA A 104 -2.18 -1.99 -7.78
CA ALA A 104 -0.95 -1.57 -7.12
C ALA A 104 0.13 -2.63 -7.30
N ILE A 105 1.38 -2.19 -7.21
CA ILE A 105 2.58 -3.01 -7.23
C ILE A 105 3.30 -2.73 -5.94
N LEU A 106 3.57 -3.78 -5.18
CA LEU A 106 4.45 -3.72 -4.02
C LEU A 106 5.84 -4.18 -4.45
N TYR A 107 6.82 -3.30 -4.36
CA TYR A 107 8.18 -3.55 -4.84
C TYR A 107 9.21 -3.44 -3.74
N ASN A 108 9.84 -4.57 -3.40
CA ASN A 108 10.98 -4.58 -2.51
C ASN A 108 12.26 -4.29 -3.30
N VAL A 109 12.71 -3.04 -3.25
CA VAL A 109 13.90 -2.63 -4.00
C VAL A 109 15.20 -3.23 -3.44
N ARG A 110 15.19 -3.69 -2.18
CA ARG A 110 16.34 -4.36 -1.55
C ARG A 110 16.56 -5.78 -2.10
N THR A 111 15.50 -6.52 -2.38
CA THR A 111 15.59 -7.92 -2.83
C THR A 111 15.26 -8.08 -4.31
N GLY A 112 14.53 -7.13 -4.91
CA GLY A 112 13.94 -7.25 -6.25
C GLY A 112 12.59 -7.98 -6.26
N GLU A 113 12.08 -8.40 -5.10
CA GLU A 113 10.76 -9.03 -4.97
C GLU A 113 9.65 -8.05 -5.41
N ARG A 114 8.74 -8.52 -6.27
CA ARG A 114 7.63 -7.74 -6.83
C ARG A 114 6.33 -8.51 -6.68
N TRP A 115 5.33 -7.88 -6.09
CA TRP A 115 3.97 -8.42 -6.03
C TRP A 115 3.01 -7.48 -6.77
N ASP A 116 2.41 -7.97 -7.85
CA ASP A 116 1.29 -7.30 -8.52
C ASP A 116 0.01 -7.63 -7.75
N ILE A 117 -0.63 -6.60 -7.17
CA ILE A 117 -1.80 -6.76 -6.31
C ILE A 117 -3.03 -6.11 -6.95
N THR A 118 -4.01 -6.95 -7.27
CA THR A 118 -5.31 -6.53 -7.80
C THR A 118 -6.40 -6.94 -6.82
N PRO A 119 -7.26 -6.01 -6.38
CA PRO A 119 -8.40 -6.35 -5.53
C PRO A 119 -9.42 -7.18 -6.30
N ARG A 120 -9.87 -8.31 -5.72
CA ARG A 120 -10.86 -9.20 -6.35
C ARG A 120 -12.20 -8.51 -6.60
N ASP A 121 -12.66 -7.72 -5.63
CA ASP A 121 -13.96 -7.03 -5.69
C ASP A 121 -13.81 -5.53 -6.04
N GLY A 122 -12.70 -5.18 -6.71
CA GLY A 122 -12.42 -3.79 -7.10
C GLY A 122 -12.42 -2.82 -5.92
N LEU A 123 -12.92 -1.61 -6.15
CA LEU A 123 -12.95 -0.53 -5.18
C LEU A 123 -13.82 -0.83 -3.96
N GLU A 124 -14.92 -1.58 -4.13
CA GLU A 124 -15.83 -1.95 -3.05
C GLU A 124 -15.17 -2.95 -2.08
N GLY A 125 -14.40 -3.90 -2.60
CA GLY A 125 -13.57 -4.79 -1.77
C GLY A 125 -12.54 -4.01 -0.95
N LEU A 126 -11.91 -3.02 -1.56
CA LEU A 126 -10.95 -2.16 -0.87
C LEU A 126 -11.61 -1.28 0.20
N HIS A 127 -12.80 -0.73 -0.08
CA HIS A 127 -13.56 0.05 0.88
C HIS A 127 -13.85 -0.77 2.14
N ARG A 128 -14.43 -1.98 1.98
CA ARG A 128 -14.75 -2.89 3.09
C ARG A 128 -13.51 -3.24 3.91
N LEU A 129 -12.39 -3.54 3.25
CA LEU A 129 -11.14 -3.84 3.95
C LEU A 129 -10.68 -2.66 4.81
N ILE A 130 -10.70 -1.44 4.27
CA ILE A 130 -10.26 -0.25 5.01
C ILE A 130 -11.22 0.03 6.17
N GLU A 131 -12.52 -0.10 5.95
CA GLU A 131 -13.53 0.04 6.99
C GLU A 131 -13.33 -0.98 8.11
N GLU A 132 -13.04 -2.25 7.80
CA GLU A 132 -12.71 -3.29 8.79
C GLU A 132 -11.46 -2.94 9.59
N VAL A 133 -10.39 -2.50 8.92
CA VAL A 133 -9.14 -2.05 9.56
C VAL A 133 -9.40 -0.87 10.52
N LEU A 134 -10.20 0.11 10.08
CA LEU A 134 -10.58 1.25 10.92
C LEU A 134 -11.52 0.84 12.06
N ARG A 135 -12.47 -0.05 11.82
CA ARG A 135 -13.35 -0.59 12.86
C ARG A 135 -12.53 -1.30 13.94
N LEU A 136 -11.58 -2.16 13.54
CA LEU A 136 -10.65 -2.79 14.48
C LEU A 136 -9.88 -1.76 15.30
N LYS A 137 -9.40 -0.66 14.69
CA LYS A 137 -8.73 0.42 15.42
C LYS A 137 -9.63 1.04 16.49
N TYR A 138 -10.90 1.28 16.20
CA TYR A 138 -11.83 1.97 17.11
C TYR A 138 -12.53 1.05 18.13
N THR A 139 -12.62 -0.26 17.88
CA THR A 139 -13.24 -1.22 18.81
C THR A 139 -12.25 -1.92 19.72
N THR A 140 -10.95 -1.71 19.54
CA THR A 140 -9.94 -2.36 20.37
C THR A 140 -9.71 -1.57 21.67
N GLU A 141 -10.35 -2.00 22.76
CA GLU A 141 -10.30 -1.37 24.11
C GLU A 141 -8.92 -1.35 24.79
N ARG A 142 -7.88 -1.91 24.17
CA ARG A 142 -6.49 -1.84 24.65
C ARG A 142 -5.58 -1.41 23.50
N LYS A 143 -4.48 -0.72 23.81
CA LYS A 143 -3.31 -0.66 22.91
C LYS A 143 -2.83 -2.09 22.66
N VAL A 144 -3.43 -2.73 21.67
CA VAL A 144 -3.00 -3.99 21.08
C VAL A 144 -1.77 -3.67 20.26
N SER A 145 -0.72 -4.49 20.38
CA SER A 145 0.50 -4.25 19.62
C SER A 145 0.19 -4.34 18.12
N ASP A 146 0.98 -3.66 17.29
CA ASP A 146 0.84 -3.75 15.84
C ASP A 146 0.83 -5.21 15.36
N GLU A 147 1.62 -6.07 16.00
CA GLU A 147 1.69 -7.51 15.73
C GLU A 147 0.34 -8.22 15.96
N GLU A 148 -0.33 -7.99 17.08
CA GLU A 148 -1.64 -8.58 17.36
C GLU A 148 -2.74 -8.02 16.44
N PHE A 149 -2.66 -6.73 16.08
CA PHE A 149 -3.57 -6.10 15.13
C PHE A 149 -3.49 -6.75 13.73
N ILE A 150 -2.26 -7.05 13.30
CA ILE A 150 -1.96 -7.62 11.99
C ILE A 150 -2.34 -9.09 11.92
N GLU A 151 -2.17 -9.82 13.03
CA GLU A 151 -2.61 -11.21 13.13
C GLU A 151 -4.14 -11.32 13.03
N LYS A 152 -4.89 -10.45 13.74
CA LYS A 152 -6.36 -10.38 13.66
C LYS A 152 -6.84 -10.05 12.25
N SER A 153 -6.27 -9.02 11.64
CA SER A 153 -6.60 -8.62 10.26
C SER A 153 -6.33 -9.74 9.24
N THR A 154 -5.21 -10.47 9.41
CA THR A 154 -4.86 -11.61 8.53
C THR A 154 -5.85 -12.77 8.68
N ARG A 155 -6.31 -13.03 9.91
CA ARG A 155 -7.25 -14.12 10.21
C ARG A 155 -8.64 -13.87 9.61
N GLN A 156 -9.19 -12.67 9.80
CA GLN A 156 -10.48 -12.28 9.24
C GLN A 156 -10.49 -12.36 7.71
N ARG A 157 -9.40 -11.93 7.06
CA ARG A 157 -9.25 -12.08 5.61
C ARG A 157 -9.28 -13.53 5.13
N LEU A 158 -8.66 -14.45 5.86
CA LEU A 158 -8.69 -15.88 5.51
C LEU A 158 -10.08 -16.50 5.69
N GLU A 159 -10.90 -15.99 6.60
CA GLU A 159 -12.29 -16.43 6.77
C GLU A 159 -13.18 -15.93 5.63
N VAL A 160 -13.03 -14.67 5.22
CA VAL A 160 -13.72 -14.11 4.04
C VAL A 160 -13.35 -14.89 2.76
N MET A 161 -12.08 -15.30 2.63
CA MET A 161 -11.60 -16.12 1.51
C MET A 161 -12.01 -17.60 1.57
N LYS A 162 -12.55 -18.09 2.68
CA LYS A 162 -13.01 -19.50 2.86
C LYS A 162 -14.52 -19.66 2.75
N LEU A 163 -15.26 -18.57 2.57
CA LEU A 163 -16.72 -18.57 2.41
C LEU A 163 -17.17 -18.67 0.92
N GLU A 164 -16.25 -19.06 0.04
CA GLU A 164 -16.52 -19.52 -1.34
C GLU A 164 -16.69 -21.05 -1.39
#